data_AF-A0A970I784-F1
#
_entry.id   AF-A0A970I784-F1
#
_cell.length_a   1.000
_cell.length_b   1.000
_cell.length_c   1.000
_cell.angle_alpha   90.00
_cell.angle_beta   90.00
_cell.angle_gamma   90.00
#
_symmetry.space_group_name_H-M   'P 1'
#
loop_
_entity.id
_entity.type
_entity.pdbx_description
1 polymer ?
#
loop_
_entity_poly.entity_id
_entity_poly.type
_entity_poly.pdbx_seq_one_letter_code
_entity_poly.pdbx_strand_id
1 'polypeptide(L)'
;MEAQKNYTVEEYEIAKKAVEEKIGFYIHLSCYLIVNGFLSFLSLRNGGFFWPIFPIAGWGIGLIFHGLGVFGFFNSSTWKEKQIRKELEKQRKIRTNN
;
A
#
# COMPACT_ATOMS: atom_id res chain seq x y z
N MET A 1 -11.78 30.56 -8.58
CA MET A 1 -12.29 30.29 -7.22
C MET A 1 -11.66 28.98 -6.76
N GLU A 2 -10.45 29.03 -6.24
CA GLU A 2 -9.83 27.86 -5.62
C GLU A 2 -10.27 27.84 -4.16
N ALA A 3 -11.04 26.83 -3.78
CA ALA A 3 -11.37 26.59 -2.39
C ALA A 3 -10.08 26.31 -1.63
N GLN A 4 -9.59 27.31 -0.87
CA GLN A 4 -8.49 27.14 0.07
C GLN A 4 -8.87 26.06 1.07
N LYS A 5 -8.33 24.86 0.86
CA LYS A 5 -8.64 23.68 1.65
C LYS A 5 -7.77 23.73 2.91
N ASN A 6 -8.30 24.32 3.98
CA ASN A 6 -7.63 24.34 5.29
C ASN A 6 -7.67 22.93 5.90
N TYR A 7 -6.65 22.14 5.59
CA TYR A 7 -6.38 20.89 6.31
C TYR A 7 -5.58 21.19 7.57
N THR A 8 -5.84 20.44 8.63
CA THR A 8 -4.94 20.40 9.79
C THR A 8 -3.60 19.76 9.40
N VAL A 9 -2.53 20.09 10.14
CA VAL A 9 -1.20 19.49 9.90
C VAL A 9 -1.26 17.96 9.98
N GLU A 10 -2.06 17.43 10.91
CA GLU A 10 -2.27 15.99 11.07
C GLU A 10 -2.92 15.34 9.83
N GLU A 11 -4.01 15.94 9.31
CA GLU A 11 -4.68 15.43 8.10
C GLU A 11 -3.76 15.45 6.88
N TYR A 12 -2.94 16.50 6.74
CA TYR A 12 -1.97 16.60 5.67
C TYR A 12 -0.90 15.51 5.75
N GLU A 13 -0.31 15.27 6.93
CA GLU A 13 0.73 14.25 7.10
C GLU A 13 0.17 12.83 6.89
N ILE A 14 -1.06 12.54 7.32
CA ILE A 14 -1.72 11.25 7.05
C ILE A 14 -1.91 11.06 5.53
N ALA A 15 -2.43 12.09 4.85
CA ALA A 15 -2.66 12.03 3.41
C ALA A 15 -1.34 11.89 2.64
N LYS A 16 -0.29 12.63 3.03
CA LYS A 16 1.04 12.58 2.45
C LYS A 16 1.66 11.19 2.59
N LYS A 17 1.65 10.62 3.79
CA LYS A 17 2.16 9.27 4.04
C LYS A 17 1.46 8.22 3.16
N ALA A 18 0.13 8.29 3.05
CA ALA A 18 -0.64 7.38 2.21
C ALA A 18 -0.29 7.50 0.72
N VAL A 19 0.09 8.69 0.25
CA VAL A 19 0.56 8.91 -1.13
C VAL A 19 1.97 8.37 -1.32
N GLU A 20 2.88 8.64 -0.38
CA GLU A 20 4.26 8.13 -0.42
C GLU A 20 4.32 6.60 -0.44
N GLU A 21 3.48 5.93 0.36
CA GLU A 21 3.33 4.47 0.37
C GLU A 21 2.88 3.92 -1.00
N LYS A 22 1.91 4.59 -1.64
CA LYS A 22 1.45 4.23 -3.00
C LYS A 22 2.55 4.41 -4.04
N ILE A 23 3.28 5.53 -3.98
CA ILE A 23 4.40 5.80 -4.88
C ILE A 23 5.48 4.73 -4.70
N GLY A 24 5.83 4.39 -3.46
CA GLY A 24 6.78 3.32 -3.14
C GLY A 24 6.35 1.97 -3.72
N PHE A 25 5.07 1.63 -3.63
CA PHE A 25 4.53 0.42 -4.26
C PHE A 25 4.67 0.45 -5.79
N TYR A 26 4.30 1.56 -6.45
CA TYR A 26 4.42 1.66 -7.91
C TYR A 26 5.87 1.58 -8.40
N ILE A 27 6.81 2.16 -7.66
CA ILE A 27 8.24 2.03 -7.96
C ILE A 27 8.65 0.57 -7.86
N HIS A 28 8.30 -0.12 -6.77
CA HIS A 28 8.64 -1.54 -6.61
C HIS A 28 8.01 -2.40 -7.71
N LEU A 29 6.74 -2.18 -8.04
CA LEU A 29 6.04 -2.88 -9.13
C LEU A 29 6.72 -2.62 -10.48
N SER A 30 7.11 -1.38 -10.76
CA SER A 30 7.78 -1.02 -12.02
C SER A 30 9.13 -1.71 -12.14
N CYS A 31 9.94 -1.67 -11.09
CA CYS A 31 11.21 -2.39 -11.02
C CYS A 31 11.02 -3.90 -11.20
N TYR A 32 10.00 -4.48 -10.55
CA TYR A 32 9.66 -5.88 -10.67
C TYR A 32 9.33 -6.27 -12.12
N LEU A 33 8.48 -5.50 -12.81
CA LEU A 33 8.09 -5.80 -14.19
C LEU A 33 9.27 -5.63 -15.17
N ILE A 34 10.06 -4.57 -15.02
CA ILE A 34 11.20 -4.30 -15.91
C ILE A 34 12.26 -5.40 -15.76
N VAL A 35 12.69 -5.69 -14.52
CA VAL A 35 13.73 -6.68 -14.26
C VAL A 35 13.26 -8.07 -14.66
N ASN A 36 12.09 -8.52 -14.17
CA ASN A 36 11.62 -9.87 -14.49
C ASN A 36 11.25 -10.02 -15.97
N GLY A 37 10.73 -8.97 -16.61
CA GLY A 37 10.49 -8.97 -18.06
C GLY A 37 11.78 -9.12 -18.85
N PHE A 38 12.83 -8.38 -18.48
CA PHE A 38 14.15 -8.50 -19.10
C PHE A 38 14.75 -9.90 -18.90
N LEU A 39 14.70 -10.44 -17.68
CA LEU A 39 15.18 -11.81 -17.39
C LEU A 39 14.40 -12.87 -18.17
N SER A 40 13.07 -12.72 -18.25
CA SER A 40 12.19 -13.61 -19.02
C SER A 40 12.57 -13.60 -20.50
N PHE A 41 12.80 -12.42 -21.07
CA PHE A 41 13.24 -12.27 -22.46
C PHE A 41 14.57 -12.97 -22.72
N LEU A 42 15.56 -12.80 -21.84
CA LEU A 42 16.85 -13.48 -21.96
C LEU A 42 16.72 -15.00 -21.86
N SER A 43 15.91 -15.49 -20.91
CA SER A 43 15.71 -16.93 -20.71
C SER A 43 15.05 -17.60 -21.91
N LEU A 44 14.07 -16.92 -22.53
CA LEU A 44 13.40 -17.44 -23.73
C LEU A 44 14.34 -17.50 -24.93
N ARG A 45 15.29 -16.56 -25.04
CA ARG A 45 16.27 -16.55 -26.12
C ARG A 45 17.35 -17.64 -26.00
N ASN A 46 17.71 -18.02 -24.78
CA ASN A 46 18.68 -19.09 -24.54
C ASN A 46 18.12 -20.51 -24.73
N GLY A 47 16.79 -20.67 -24.86
CA GLY A 47 16.15 -21.96 -25.17
C GLY A 47 16.25 -23.04 -24.07
N GLY A 48 16.65 -22.65 -22.85
CA GLY A 48 16.84 -23.55 -21.71
C GLY A 48 15.70 -23.49 -20.69
N PHE A 49 15.97 -24.03 -19.50
CA PHE A 49 15.04 -23.95 -18.36
C PHE A 49 14.69 -22.49 -18.02
N PHE A 50 13.41 -22.22 -17.77
CA PHE A 50 12.91 -20.88 -17.42
C PHE A 50 13.26 -20.52 -15.97
N TRP A 51 14.55 -20.28 -15.73
CA TRP A 51 15.09 -19.90 -14.43
C TRP A 51 14.54 -18.58 -13.84
N PRO A 52 14.01 -17.59 -14.61
CA PRO A 52 13.41 -16.39 -14.02
C PRO A 52 12.18 -16.67 -13.16
N ILE A 53 11.63 -17.90 -13.17
CA ILE A 53 10.55 -18.29 -12.26
C ILE A 53 10.88 -18.07 -10.79
N PHE A 54 12.15 -18.23 -10.38
CA PHE A 54 12.56 -18.05 -9.00
C PHE A 54 12.47 -16.58 -8.52
N PRO A 55 13.10 -15.59 -9.20
CA PRO A 55 12.93 -14.19 -8.82
C PRO A 55 11.49 -13.70 -8.98
N ILE A 56 10.76 -14.16 -10.01
CA ILE A 56 9.33 -13.87 -10.19
C ILE A 56 8.53 -14.32 -8.97
N ALA A 57 8.66 -15.58 -8.56
CA ALA A 57 7.92 -16.12 -7.42
C ALA A 57 8.36 -15.47 -6.10
N GLY A 58 9.66 -15.39 -5.85
CA GLY A 58 10.19 -14.85 -4.59
C GLY A 58 9.83 -13.38 -4.38
N TRP A 59 10.09 -12.51 -5.36
CA TRP A 59 9.77 -11.09 -5.25
C TRP A 59 8.27 -10.82 -5.42
N GLY A 60 7.58 -11.63 -6.23
CA GLY A 60 6.14 -11.51 -6.45
C GLY A 60 5.34 -11.66 -5.16
N ILE A 61 5.74 -12.58 -4.27
CA ILE A 61 5.13 -12.73 -2.95
C ILE A 61 5.30 -11.45 -2.12
N GLY A 62 6.51 -10.89 -2.06
CA GLY A 62 6.78 -9.64 -1.33
C GLY A 62 6.00 -8.45 -1.91
N LEU A 63 5.88 -8.38 -3.24
CA LEU A 63 5.10 -7.36 -3.94
C LEU A 63 3.60 -7.47 -3.61
N ILE A 64 3.05 -8.68 -3.56
CA ILE A 64 1.67 -8.93 -3.15
C ILE A 64 1.44 -8.42 -1.73
N PHE A 65 2.29 -8.81 -0.77
CA PHE A 65 2.16 -8.35 0.62
C PHE A 65 2.28 -6.82 0.76
N HIS A 66 3.22 -6.20 0.03
CA HIS A 66 3.34 -4.74 0.00
C HIS A 66 2.07 -4.08 -0.53
N GLY A 67 1.54 -4.56 -1.66
CA GLY A 67 0.30 -4.04 -2.25
C GLY A 67 -0.89 -4.17 -1.32
N LEU A 68 -1.04 -5.31 -0.64
CA LEU A 68 -2.13 -5.52 0.31
C LEU A 68 -2.05 -4.58 1.52
N GLY A 69 -0.85 -4.21 1.96
CA GLY A 69 -0.63 -3.20 2.99
C GLY A 69 -1.03 -1.79 2.51
N VAL A 70 -0.57 -1.40 1.33
CA VAL A 70 -0.78 -0.07 0.72
C VAL A 70 -2.24 0.17 0.33
N PHE A 71 -2.92 -0.82 -0.23
CA PHE A 71 -4.32 -0.70 -0.69
C PHE A 71 -5.35 -1.11 0.36
N GLY A 72 -4.92 -1.41 1.59
CA GLY A 72 -5.84 -1.55 2.70
C GLY A 72 -6.50 -2.93 2.86
N PHE A 73 -6.17 -3.91 2.01
CA PHE A 73 -6.82 -5.24 2.05
C PHE A 73 -6.53 -6.00 3.35
N PHE A 74 -5.34 -5.82 3.93
CA PHE A 74 -4.96 -6.34 5.24
C PHE A 74 -4.63 -5.24 6.26
N ASN A 75 -4.97 -3.98 5.98
CA ASN A 75 -4.50 -2.87 6.81
C ASN A 75 -5.27 -2.84 8.14
N SER A 76 -4.66 -3.49 9.14
CA SER A 76 -5.08 -3.49 10.54
C SER A 76 -5.18 -2.09 11.12
N SER A 77 -4.49 -1.09 10.53
CA SER A 77 -4.63 0.32 10.89
C SER A 77 -6.05 0.80 10.66
N THR A 78 -6.64 0.53 9.50
CA THR A 78 -8.05 0.89 9.19
C THR A 78 -9.03 0.23 10.16
N TRP A 79 -8.76 -1.02 10.57
CA TRP A 79 -9.58 -1.72 11.55
C TRP A 79 -9.40 -1.13 12.96
N LYS A 80 -8.16 -0.90 13.38
CA LYS A 80 -7.80 -0.33 14.68
C LYS A 80 -8.34 1.08 14.85
N GLU A 81 -8.25 1.90 13.81
CA GLU A 81 -8.76 3.27 13.76
C GLU A 81 -10.29 3.32 13.74
N LYS A 82 -10.94 2.35 13.08
CA LYS A 82 -12.39 2.11 13.22
C LYS A 82 -12.78 1.78 14.66
N GLN A 83 -12.01 0.93 15.36
CA GLN A 83 -12.30 0.60 16.76
C GLN A 83 -12.11 1.81 17.68
N ILE A 84 -11.02 2.57 17.48
CA ILE A 84 -10.75 3.80 18.24
C ILE A 84 -11.88 4.81 18.03
N ARG A 85 -12.32 5.06 16.79
CA ARG A 85 -13.47 5.94 16.50
C ARG A 85 -14.76 5.47 17.16
N LYS A 86 -15.06 4.16 17.11
CA LYS A 86 -16.23 3.60 17.79
C LYS A 86 -16.21 3.84 19.29
N GLU A 87 -15.04 3.69 19.93
CA GLU A 87 -14.90 3.91 21.37
C GLU A 87 -15.04 5.38 21.75
N LEU A 88 -14.43 6.28 20.96
CA LEU A 88 -14.59 7.74 21.14
C LEU A 88 -16.05 8.19 20.98
N GLU A 89 -16.78 7.64 20.00
CA GLU A 89 -18.21 7.92 19.80
C GLU A 89 -19.06 7.46 21.00
N LYS A 90 -18.77 6.28 21.56
CA LYS A 90 -19.44 5.80 22.78
C LYS A 90 -19.22 6.76 23.95
N GLN A 91 -17.98 7.17 24.20
CA GLN A 91 -17.67 8.09 25.29
C GLN A 91 -18.35 9.45 25.10
N ARG A 92 -18.40 9.97 23.87
CA ARG A 92 -19.09 11.22 23.55
C ARG A 92 -20.59 11.13 23.80
N LYS A 93 -21.24 10.01 23.46
CA LYS A 93 -22.65 9.75 23.78
C LYS A 93 -22.91 9.69 25.29
N ILE A 94 -22.03 9.03 26.05
CA ILE A 94 -22.16 8.96 27.51
C ILE A 94 -22.08 10.36 28.13
N ARG A 95 -21.12 11.19 27.67
CA ARG A 95 -20.92 12.56 28.18
C ARG A 95 -22.05 13.54 27.82
N THR A 96 -22.82 13.27 26.77
CA THR A 96 -23.94 14.14 26.35
C THR A 96 -25.28 13.75 26.98
N ASN A 97 -25.37 12.57 27.59
CA ASN A 97 -26.59 12.05 28.23
C ASN A 97 -26.58 12.21 29.77
N ASN A 98 -25.64 12.99 30.30
CA ASN A 98 -25.47 13.29 31.72
C ASN A 98 -25.17 14.79 31.87
#